data_AF-F9WJ71-F1
#
_entry.id   AF-F9WJ71-F1
#
_cell.length_a   1.000
_cell.length_b   1.000
_cell.length_c   1.000
_cell.angle_alpha   90.00
_cell.angle_beta   90.00
_cell.angle_gamma   90.00
#
_symmetry.space_group_name_H-M   'P 1'
#
loop_
_entity.id
_entity.type
_entity.pdbx_description
1 polymer ?
#
loop_
_entity_poly.entity_id
_entity_poly.type
_entity_poly.pdbx_seq_one_letter_code
_entity_poly.pdbx_strand_id
1 'polypeptide(L)'
;MTKALFLVMVCLVFMLLHGRTTTSHNHNGEHYGTLCDILAAAVQKWKSTNNPTAKKALSQAIFGHPNGKGDPSKLDLPSTHLKPGNRKNWCGECMYNDQESYPGKSIPHDLLCMCTVGENGYPFIQYSEVRQLCGKGAKELGCDKDAGNAERCHSDDNKHGWTESNWDGQANKHLNATWHAIVKACLRGKPKSDVDKARKTLQKLDVGEYSTPSWAWGHSGCAGGNSDVCVGYGSWCLEHPKEYPQWWKTLYEALNAPDLRKQNDATPHALTTPRRQR
;
A
#
# COMPACT_ATOMS: atom_id res chain seq x y z
N MET A 1 -30.13 -38.17 38.94
CA MET A 1 -28.83 -37.45 38.93
C MET A 1 -28.01 -37.66 37.65
N THR A 2 -28.20 -38.76 36.91
CA THR A 2 -27.43 -39.08 35.68
C THR A 2 -27.76 -38.22 34.46
N LYS A 3 -29.02 -37.78 34.27
CA LYS A 3 -29.43 -36.95 33.12
C LYS A 3 -28.87 -35.51 33.16
N ALA A 4 -28.76 -34.94 34.36
CA ALA A 4 -28.19 -33.60 34.56
C ALA A 4 -26.66 -33.61 34.32
N LEU A 5 -25.97 -34.67 34.77
CA LEU A 5 -24.54 -34.84 34.51
C LEU A 5 -24.23 -34.98 33.01
N PHE A 6 -25.09 -35.70 32.28
CA PHE A 6 -24.95 -35.89 30.83
C PHE A 6 -25.14 -34.57 30.05
N LEU A 7 -26.14 -33.77 30.44
CA LEU A 7 -26.36 -32.43 29.86
C LEU A 7 -25.20 -31.48 30.13
N VAL A 8 -24.63 -31.50 31.34
CA VAL A 8 -23.46 -30.67 31.69
C VAL A 8 -22.21 -31.11 30.91
N MET A 9 -21.98 -32.42 30.76
CA MET A 9 -20.87 -32.94 29.94
C MET A 9 -21.03 -32.61 28.45
N VAL A 10 -22.24 -32.71 27.90
CA VAL A 10 -22.53 -32.33 26.51
C VAL A 10 -22.33 -30.83 26.31
N CYS A 11 -22.79 -29.97 27.24
CA CYS A 11 -22.53 -28.53 27.19
C CYS A 11 -21.04 -28.18 27.27
N LEU A 12 -20.26 -28.86 28.12
CA LEU A 12 -18.81 -28.66 28.22
C LEU A 12 -18.09 -29.09 26.93
N VAL A 13 -18.52 -30.21 26.32
CA VAL A 13 -17.97 -30.68 25.04
C VAL A 13 -18.34 -29.72 23.91
N PHE A 14 -19.55 -29.16 23.87
CA PHE A 14 -19.92 -28.13 22.89
C PHE A 14 -19.19 -26.79 23.13
N MET A 15 -18.88 -26.40 24.38
CA MET A 15 -18.04 -25.23 24.64
C MET A 15 -16.56 -25.45 24.26
N LEU A 16 -16.06 -26.68 24.33
CA LEU A 16 -14.71 -27.05 23.86
C LEU A 16 -14.64 -27.22 22.32
N LEU A 17 -15.79 -27.47 21.67
CA LEU A 17 -15.92 -27.64 20.21
C LEU A 17 -16.32 -26.36 19.46
N HIS A 18 -16.58 -25.24 20.15
CA HIS A 18 -16.41 -23.92 19.55
C HIS A 18 -14.92 -23.70 19.42
N GLY A 19 -14.34 -24.40 18.44
CA GLY A 19 -12.94 -24.37 18.15
C GLY A 19 -12.50 -22.92 18.17
N ARG A 20 -11.34 -22.69 18.78
CA ARG A 20 -10.51 -21.55 18.43
C ARG A 20 -10.44 -21.56 16.90
N THR A 21 -11.29 -20.78 16.25
CA THR A 21 -11.01 -20.27 14.94
C THR A 21 -9.81 -19.39 15.21
N THR A 22 -8.62 -19.98 15.14
CA THR A 22 -7.39 -19.23 14.97
C THR A 22 -7.49 -18.65 13.57
N THR A 23 -8.37 -17.66 13.38
CA THR A 23 -8.33 -16.78 12.23
C THR A 23 -6.97 -16.14 12.33
N SER A 24 -6.03 -16.69 11.58
CA SER A 24 -4.66 -16.22 11.56
C SER A 24 -4.68 -14.71 11.35
N HIS A 25 -4.08 -13.95 12.26
CA HIS A 25 -4.11 -12.50 12.15
C HIS A 25 -3.34 -12.08 10.89
N ASN A 26 -3.98 -11.28 10.04
CA ASN A 26 -3.40 -10.73 8.82
C ASN A 26 -3.05 -9.27 9.05
N HIS A 27 -1.83 -9.03 9.51
CA HIS A 27 -1.33 -7.69 9.79
C HIS A 27 -1.37 -6.85 8.51
N ASN A 28 -1.95 -5.66 8.60
CA ASN A 28 -2.13 -4.71 7.48
C ASN A 28 -2.96 -5.19 6.29
N GLY A 29 -3.67 -6.32 6.40
CA GLY A 29 -4.45 -6.90 5.29
C GLY A 29 -5.48 -5.95 4.68
N GLU A 30 -6.22 -5.22 5.51
CA GLU A 30 -7.26 -4.28 5.06
C GLU A 30 -6.67 -3.02 4.39
N HIS A 31 -5.62 -2.45 5.00
CA HIS A 31 -4.91 -1.30 4.44
C HIS A 31 -4.23 -1.66 3.11
N TYR A 32 -3.62 -2.85 3.03
CA TYR A 32 -3.10 -3.43 1.79
C TYR A 32 -4.17 -3.51 0.71
N GLY A 33 -5.32 -4.14 1.00
CA GLY A 33 -6.40 -4.27 0.02
C GLY A 33 -6.88 -2.91 -0.48
N THR A 34 -6.94 -1.93 0.41
CA THR A 34 -7.34 -0.56 0.10
C THR A 34 -6.36 0.16 -0.83
N LEU A 35 -5.07 0.20 -0.48
CA LEU A 35 -4.03 0.82 -1.32
C LEU A 35 -3.89 0.10 -2.67
N CYS A 36 -4.01 -1.23 -2.67
CA CYS A 36 -3.96 -2.03 -3.90
C CYS A 36 -5.11 -1.70 -4.85
N ASP A 37 -6.34 -1.56 -4.34
CA ASP A 37 -7.51 -1.16 -5.13
C ASP A 37 -7.34 0.28 -5.69
N ILE A 38 -6.79 1.22 -4.90
CA ILE A 38 -6.48 2.59 -5.36
C ILE A 38 -5.42 2.56 -6.48
N LEU A 39 -4.34 1.80 -6.31
CA LEU A 39 -3.29 1.67 -7.32
C LEU A 39 -3.84 1.07 -8.61
N ALA A 40 -4.69 0.04 -8.52
CA ALA A 40 -5.33 -0.55 -9.69
C ALA A 40 -6.20 0.48 -10.45
N ALA A 41 -6.99 1.28 -9.72
CA ALA A 41 -7.77 2.37 -10.31
C ALA A 41 -6.89 3.43 -10.99
N ALA A 42 -5.78 3.82 -10.34
CA ALA A 42 -4.81 4.74 -10.89
C ALA A 42 -4.18 4.19 -12.18
N VAL A 43 -3.76 2.92 -12.19
CA VAL A 43 -3.20 2.24 -13.38
C VAL A 43 -4.23 2.17 -14.52
N GLN A 44 -5.49 1.87 -14.21
CA GLN A 44 -6.56 1.84 -15.21
C GLN A 44 -6.76 3.23 -15.83
N LYS A 45 -6.91 4.28 -15.00
CA LYS A 45 -7.08 5.65 -15.50
C LYS A 45 -5.85 6.14 -16.25
N TRP A 46 -4.65 5.79 -15.81
CA TRP A 46 -3.40 6.10 -16.50
C TRP A 46 -3.41 5.55 -17.92
N LYS A 47 -3.87 4.31 -18.14
CA LYS A 47 -3.90 3.70 -19.46
C LYS A 47 -4.94 4.34 -20.38
N SER A 48 -6.05 4.86 -19.85
CA SER A 48 -7.17 5.35 -20.65
C SER A 48 -7.18 6.87 -20.87
N THR A 49 -6.64 7.65 -19.93
CA THR A 49 -6.75 9.12 -19.98
C THR A 49 -5.77 9.74 -20.97
N ASN A 50 -6.23 10.77 -21.67
CA ASN A 50 -5.42 11.65 -22.49
C ASN A 50 -5.29 13.07 -21.89
N ASN A 51 -5.83 13.30 -20.70
CA ASN A 51 -5.72 14.58 -19.99
C ASN A 51 -4.28 14.73 -19.43
N PRO A 52 -3.49 15.73 -19.87
CA PRO A 52 -2.08 15.87 -19.45
C PRO A 52 -1.90 16.12 -17.94
N THR A 53 -2.80 16.89 -17.33
CA THR A 53 -2.75 17.19 -15.89
C THR A 53 -3.05 15.93 -15.08
N ALA A 54 -4.10 15.20 -15.46
CA ALA A 54 -4.42 13.91 -14.84
C ALA A 54 -3.27 12.91 -15.02
N LYS A 55 -2.65 12.89 -16.20
CA LYS A 55 -1.46 12.06 -16.47
C LYS A 55 -0.33 12.36 -15.47
N LYS A 56 0.01 13.62 -15.22
CA LYS A 56 1.07 13.97 -14.25
C LYS A 56 0.77 13.49 -12.83
N ALA A 57 -0.46 13.68 -12.35
CA ALA A 57 -0.87 13.24 -11.02
C ALA A 57 -0.89 11.70 -10.89
N LEU A 58 -1.42 10.99 -11.90
CA LEU A 58 -1.38 9.52 -11.96
C LEU A 58 0.05 9.01 -12.05
N SER A 59 0.91 9.72 -12.79
CA SER A 59 2.32 9.40 -12.88
C SER A 59 3.01 9.52 -11.52
N GLN A 60 2.74 10.59 -10.76
CA GLN A 60 3.24 10.73 -9.40
C GLN A 60 2.79 9.53 -8.54
N ALA A 61 1.51 9.19 -8.57
CA ALA A 61 0.97 8.11 -7.75
C ALA A 61 1.50 6.71 -8.10
N ILE A 62 1.81 6.45 -9.36
CA ILE A 62 2.26 5.12 -9.84
C ILE A 62 3.79 5.01 -9.83
N PHE A 63 4.49 6.03 -10.30
CA PHE A 63 5.94 5.98 -10.55
C PHE A 63 6.75 6.78 -9.53
N GLY A 64 6.12 7.64 -8.73
CA GLY A 64 6.80 8.49 -7.75
C GLY A 64 7.36 9.79 -8.30
N HIS A 65 7.02 10.13 -9.56
CA HIS A 65 7.41 11.39 -10.19
C HIS A 65 6.41 11.77 -11.29
N PRO A 66 6.24 13.07 -11.60
CA PRO A 66 5.18 13.54 -12.50
C PRO A 66 5.42 13.23 -13.99
N ASN A 67 6.62 12.78 -14.35
CA ASN A 67 7.06 12.53 -15.73
C ASN A 67 7.35 11.05 -16.02
N GLY A 68 6.81 10.15 -15.19
CA GLY A 68 6.86 8.70 -15.36
C GLY A 68 6.23 8.27 -16.68
N LYS A 69 6.83 7.23 -17.28
CA LYS A 69 6.46 6.71 -18.60
C LYS A 69 6.52 5.20 -18.58
N GLY A 70 5.85 4.60 -19.55
CA GLY A 70 5.85 3.16 -19.75
C GLY A 70 4.63 2.45 -19.16
N ASP A 71 4.75 1.13 -19.12
CA ASP A 71 3.71 0.24 -18.61
C ASP A 71 3.91 0.01 -17.10
N PRO A 72 2.97 0.42 -16.24
CA PRO A 72 3.04 0.16 -14.80
C PRO A 72 3.28 -1.31 -14.45
N SER A 73 2.82 -2.26 -15.28
CA SER A 73 3.00 -3.69 -15.01
C SER A 73 4.44 -4.19 -15.14
N LYS A 74 5.31 -3.39 -15.75
CA LYS A 74 6.74 -3.66 -15.97
C LYS A 74 7.64 -2.85 -15.04
N LEU A 75 7.08 -2.22 -14.01
CA LEU A 75 7.87 -1.46 -13.04
C LEU A 75 8.75 -2.40 -12.21
N ASP A 76 10.04 -2.11 -12.17
CA ASP A 76 11.01 -2.80 -11.32
C ASP A 76 11.17 -2.09 -9.97
N LEU A 77 11.68 -2.83 -8.99
CA LEU A 77 12.05 -2.26 -7.70
C LEU A 77 13.10 -1.17 -7.94
N PRO A 78 12.90 0.07 -7.48
CA PRO A 78 13.89 1.13 -7.68
C PRO A 78 15.25 0.73 -7.12
N SER A 79 16.32 1.03 -7.85
CA SER A 79 17.70 0.66 -7.46
C SER A 79 18.10 1.21 -6.09
N THR A 80 17.49 2.30 -5.63
CA THR A 80 17.63 2.84 -4.27
C THR A 80 17.31 1.80 -3.21
N HIS A 81 16.35 0.91 -3.45
CA HIS A 81 15.92 -0.12 -2.50
C HIS A 81 16.83 -1.36 -2.49
N LEU A 82 17.84 -1.43 -3.37
CA LEU A 82 18.88 -2.46 -3.31
C LEU A 82 19.89 -2.22 -2.17
N LYS A 83 19.99 -0.96 -1.73
CA LYS A 83 20.72 -0.50 -0.55
C LYS A 83 19.77 0.42 0.22
N PRO A 84 18.74 -0.16 0.86
CA PRO A 84 17.71 0.65 1.48
C PRO A 84 18.31 1.58 2.53
N GLY A 85 17.64 2.70 2.76
CA GLY A 85 18.00 3.63 3.82
C GLY A 85 17.31 3.28 5.13
N ASN A 86 17.45 4.20 6.08
CA ASN A 86 16.69 4.18 7.32
C ASN A 86 15.18 4.12 7.03
N ARG A 87 14.53 3.05 7.51
CA ARG A 87 13.10 2.84 7.25
C ARG A 87 12.22 3.95 7.78
N LYS A 88 12.48 4.46 8.99
CA LYS A 88 11.72 5.57 9.58
C LYS A 88 11.73 6.80 8.66
N ASN A 89 12.88 7.11 8.06
CA ASN A 89 13.02 8.21 7.11
C ASN A 89 12.34 7.94 5.75
N TRP A 90 12.12 6.67 5.39
CA TRP A 90 11.50 6.31 4.11
C TRP A 90 10.00 6.07 4.26
N CYS A 91 9.52 5.75 5.46
CA CYS A 91 8.16 5.27 5.70
C CYS A 91 7.38 6.07 6.74
N GLY A 92 8.03 6.82 7.63
CA GLY A 92 7.36 7.57 8.71
C GLY A 92 7.55 9.09 8.63
N GLU A 93 8.67 9.55 8.08
CA GLU A 93 9.06 10.97 8.06
C GLU A 93 9.64 11.34 6.70
N CYS A 94 9.63 12.63 6.35
CA CYS A 94 10.38 13.14 5.18
C CYS A 94 11.66 13.82 5.67
N MET A 95 12.82 13.32 5.26
CA MET A 95 14.10 13.95 5.59
C MET A 95 14.45 15.04 4.59
N TYR A 96 14.89 16.20 5.10
CA TYR A 96 15.31 17.37 4.31
C TYR A 96 16.21 17.08 3.09
N ASN A 97 17.07 16.06 3.17
CA ASN A 97 18.04 15.72 2.12
C ASN A 97 17.69 14.45 1.32
N ASP A 98 16.54 13.80 1.56
CA ASP A 98 16.14 12.57 0.86
C ASP A 98 14.79 12.77 0.15
N GLN A 99 14.86 13.30 -1.08
CA GLN A 99 13.71 13.42 -1.98
C GLN A 99 13.51 12.16 -2.83
N GLU A 100 14.40 11.17 -2.69
CA GLU A 100 14.34 9.96 -3.49
C GLU A 100 13.50 8.87 -2.85
N SER A 101 13.41 8.84 -1.53
CA SER A 101 12.63 7.82 -0.81
C SER A 101 11.98 8.44 0.41
N TYR A 102 10.67 8.64 0.34
CA TYR A 102 9.88 9.27 1.41
C TYR A 102 8.44 8.74 1.37
N PRO A 103 7.74 8.75 2.52
CA PRO A 103 6.36 8.29 2.58
C PRO A 103 5.47 9.20 1.72
N GLY A 104 4.64 8.60 0.87
CA GLY A 104 3.72 9.33 0.01
C GLY A 104 4.30 9.74 -1.33
N LYS A 105 5.54 9.34 -1.63
CA LYS A 105 6.11 9.50 -2.97
C LYS A 105 5.26 8.81 -4.02
N SER A 106 4.87 7.56 -3.78
CA SER A 106 4.01 6.76 -4.67
C SER A 106 3.27 5.68 -3.88
N ILE A 107 2.18 5.15 -4.45
CA ILE A 107 1.47 4.03 -3.83
C ILE A 107 2.34 2.75 -3.78
N PRO A 108 3.14 2.40 -4.81
CA PRO A 108 4.11 1.31 -4.71
C PRO A 108 5.10 1.45 -3.55
N HIS A 109 5.58 2.66 -3.27
CA HIS A 109 6.47 2.93 -2.14
C HIS A 109 5.77 2.70 -0.80
N ASP A 110 4.55 3.25 -0.64
CA ASP A 110 3.76 3.07 0.58
C ASP A 110 3.41 1.58 0.81
N LEU A 111 3.14 0.82 -0.26
CA LEU A 111 2.96 -0.64 -0.18
C LEU A 111 4.23 -1.37 0.27
N LEU A 112 5.42 -0.96 -0.17
CA LEU A 112 6.67 -1.52 0.33
C LEU A 112 6.82 -1.26 1.83
N CYS A 113 6.64 -0.03 2.26
CA CYS A 113 6.73 0.37 3.66
C CYS A 113 5.76 -0.40 4.57
N MET A 114 4.54 -0.66 4.11
CA MET A 114 3.52 -1.34 4.91
C MET A 114 3.65 -2.88 4.90
N CYS A 115 4.29 -3.45 3.88
CA CYS A 115 4.25 -4.91 3.63
C CYS A 115 5.63 -5.56 3.62
N THR A 116 6.68 -4.84 4.02
CA THR A 116 8.03 -5.41 4.18
C THR A 116 8.27 -5.79 5.62
N VAL A 117 8.77 -7.01 5.82
CA VAL A 117 9.15 -7.57 7.12
C VAL A 117 10.10 -6.62 7.87
N GLY A 118 9.78 -6.39 9.14
CA GLY A 118 10.52 -5.52 10.05
C GLY A 118 11.55 -6.27 10.88
N GLU A 119 12.01 -5.62 11.94
CA GLU A 119 13.02 -6.12 12.86
C GLU A 119 12.72 -7.53 13.36
N ASN A 120 13.75 -8.38 13.43
CA ASN A 120 13.63 -9.75 13.95
C ASN A 120 12.52 -10.58 13.28
N GLY A 121 12.15 -10.23 12.06
CA GLY A 121 11.10 -10.91 11.31
C GLY A 121 9.68 -10.45 11.60
N TYR A 122 9.47 -9.31 12.26
CA TYR A 122 8.13 -8.78 12.54
C TYR A 122 7.27 -8.65 11.26
N PRO A 123 6.00 -9.09 11.26
CA PRO A 123 5.21 -9.55 12.41
C PRO A 123 5.28 -11.06 12.70
N PHE A 124 6.13 -11.81 12.00
CA PHE A 124 6.26 -13.26 12.09
C PHE A 124 7.21 -13.73 13.21
N ILE A 125 7.42 -12.92 14.24
CA ILE A 125 8.27 -13.23 15.40
C ILE A 125 7.80 -14.48 16.14
N GLN A 126 8.67 -15.06 16.95
CA GLN A 126 8.34 -16.21 17.80
C GLN A 126 7.17 -15.83 18.73
N TYR A 127 6.17 -16.71 18.86
CA TYR A 127 4.94 -16.53 19.65
C TYR A 127 3.90 -15.51 19.15
N SER A 128 4.15 -14.79 18.05
CA SER A 128 3.10 -14.00 17.39
C SER A 128 1.96 -14.89 16.87
N GLU A 129 0.72 -14.41 16.94
CA GLU A 129 -0.46 -15.02 16.31
C GLU A 129 -0.62 -14.60 14.83
N VAL A 130 0.21 -13.66 14.37
CA VAL A 130 0.23 -13.22 12.98
C VAL A 130 0.81 -14.30 12.09
N ARG A 131 0.06 -14.69 11.05
CA ARG A 131 0.53 -15.60 9.99
C ARG A 131 0.62 -14.94 8.64
N GLN A 132 0.07 -13.75 8.50
CA GLN A 132 0.09 -13.01 7.25
C GLN A 132 0.44 -11.54 7.48
N LEU A 133 1.24 -10.99 6.57
CA LEU A 133 1.49 -9.56 6.40
C LEU A 133 0.98 -9.19 5.02
N CYS A 134 0.00 -8.29 4.93
CA CYS A 134 -0.62 -7.90 3.66
C CYS A 134 -1.15 -9.11 2.86
N GLY A 135 -1.68 -10.12 3.54
CA GLY A 135 -2.19 -11.36 2.95
C GLY A 135 -1.12 -12.36 2.50
N LYS A 136 0.15 -12.13 2.83
CA LYS A 136 1.28 -12.99 2.44
C LYS A 136 1.94 -13.64 3.64
N GLY A 137 2.30 -14.91 3.50
CA GLY A 137 3.03 -15.64 4.53
C GLY A 137 4.51 -15.26 4.58
N ALA A 138 5.20 -15.62 5.67
CA ALA A 138 6.60 -15.28 5.90
C ALA A 138 7.52 -15.73 4.73
N LYS A 139 7.32 -16.96 4.22
CA LYS A 139 8.08 -17.48 3.07
C LYS A 139 7.95 -16.61 1.81
N GLU A 140 6.76 -16.10 1.52
CA GLU A 140 6.54 -15.24 0.34
C GLU A 140 7.22 -13.87 0.48
N LEU A 141 7.59 -13.49 1.71
CA LEU A 141 8.21 -12.22 2.05
C LEU A 141 9.70 -12.37 2.43
N GLY A 142 10.35 -13.44 1.97
CA GLY A 142 11.80 -13.62 2.07
C GLY A 142 12.30 -14.26 3.37
N CYS A 143 11.43 -14.98 4.10
CA CYS A 143 11.78 -15.75 5.29
C CYS A 143 11.92 -17.26 4.98
N ASP A 144 12.29 -17.61 3.75
CA ASP A 144 12.34 -18.99 3.24
C ASP A 144 13.44 -19.87 3.87
N LYS A 145 14.42 -19.25 4.54
CA LYS A 145 15.53 -19.93 5.24
C LYS A 145 15.26 -20.33 6.68
N ASP A 146 14.08 -20.06 7.24
CA ASP A 146 13.75 -20.53 8.60
C ASP A 146 13.60 -22.06 8.60
N ALA A 147 14.63 -22.73 9.09
CA ALA A 147 14.68 -24.18 9.22
C ALA A 147 13.51 -24.68 10.08
N GLY A 148 12.44 -25.14 9.44
CA GLY A 148 11.36 -25.89 10.06
C GLY A 148 10.04 -25.15 10.34
N ASN A 149 9.90 -23.85 10.02
CA ASN A 149 8.61 -23.17 10.19
C ASN A 149 8.36 -22.06 9.16
N ALA A 150 7.70 -22.41 8.05
CA ALA A 150 7.35 -21.49 6.97
C ALA A 150 6.40 -20.34 7.37
N GLU A 151 5.84 -20.38 8.59
CA GLU A 151 4.99 -19.34 9.16
C GLU A 151 5.74 -18.30 10.01
N ARG A 152 7.06 -18.48 10.19
CA ARG A 152 7.89 -17.66 11.09
C ARG A 152 9.01 -16.98 10.31
N CYS A 153 9.61 -15.96 10.93
CA CYS A 153 10.74 -15.21 10.39
C CYS A 153 11.84 -14.98 11.44
N HIS A 154 12.21 -16.01 12.21
CA HIS A 154 13.01 -15.89 13.44
C HIS A 154 14.31 -16.72 13.42
N SER A 155 14.98 -16.81 12.28
CA SER A 155 16.37 -17.32 12.21
C SER A 155 17.37 -16.17 12.37
N ASP A 156 18.62 -16.52 12.67
CA ASP A 156 19.72 -15.56 12.73
C ASP A 156 19.87 -14.77 11.41
N ASP A 157 19.57 -15.41 10.27
CA ASP A 157 19.53 -14.78 8.95
C ASP A 157 18.39 -13.77 8.77
N ASN A 158 17.33 -13.83 9.59
CA ASN A 158 16.12 -13.00 9.52
C ASN A 158 16.03 -11.96 10.65
N LYS A 159 17.06 -11.86 11.50
CA LYS A 159 17.22 -10.75 12.46
C LYS A 159 17.27 -9.38 11.78
N HIS A 160 17.57 -9.37 10.48
CA HIS A 160 17.86 -8.19 9.68
C HIS A 160 16.75 -7.77 8.70
N GLY A 161 15.49 -7.86 9.12
CA GLY A 161 14.41 -7.17 8.40
C GLY A 161 14.66 -5.66 8.29
N TRP A 162 13.83 -4.96 7.52
CA TRP A 162 14.09 -3.56 7.23
C TRP A 162 13.70 -2.66 8.40
N THR A 163 14.67 -1.93 8.97
CA THR A 163 14.45 -1.05 10.14
C THR A 163 15.23 0.27 10.07
N GLU A 164 15.09 1.09 11.11
CA GLU A 164 15.89 2.29 11.33
C GLU A 164 17.36 2.04 11.72
N SER A 165 17.76 0.82 12.04
CA SER A 165 19.16 0.51 12.40
C SER A 165 19.74 -0.61 11.52
N ASN A 166 18.91 -1.16 10.64
CA ASN A 166 19.22 -2.32 9.84
C ASN A 166 18.64 -2.16 8.44
N TRP A 167 19.49 -1.63 7.57
CA TRP A 167 19.15 -1.25 6.21
C TRP A 167 20.20 -1.76 5.21
N ASP A 168 21.00 -2.76 5.63
CA ASP A 168 22.03 -3.34 4.80
C ASP A 168 21.45 -4.29 3.72
N GLY A 169 22.33 -5.02 3.03
CA GLY A 169 21.93 -5.95 1.96
C GLY A 169 20.96 -7.05 2.39
N GLN A 170 20.79 -7.31 3.70
CA GLN A 170 19.83 -8.30 4.19
C GLN A 170 18.39 -7.78 4.13
N ALA A 171 18.14 -6.49 4.34
CA ALA A 171 16.82 -5.89 4.17
C ALA A 171 16.34 -5.96 2.71
N ASN A 172 17.26 -5.90 1.74
CA ASN A 172 16.96 -6.01 0.31
C ASN A 172 16.23 -7.32 -0.05
N LYS A 173 16.56 -8.45 0.60
CA LYS A 173 15.87 -9.71 0.30
C LYS A 173 14.37 -9.63 0.57
N HIS A 174 13.98 -8.99 1.68
CA HIS A 174 12.59 -8.80 2.08
C HIS A 174 11.92 -7.76 1.19
N LEU A 175 12.59 -6.65 0.88
CA LEU A 175 12.08 -5.63 -0.05
C LEU A 175 11.81 -6.21 -1.45
N ASN A 176 12.74 -7.00 -1.97
CA ASN A 176 12.59 -7.65 -3.26
C ASN A 176 11.45 -8.69 -3.26
N ALA A 177 11.36 -9.51 -2.21
CA ALA A 177 10.25 -10.45 -2.04
C ALA A 177 8.90 -9.71 -1.97
N THR A 178 8.79 -8.67 -1.15
CA THR A 178 7.60 -7.83 -1.03
C THR A 178 7.26 -7.15 -2.36
N TRP A 179 8.23 -6.59 -3.08
CA TRP A 179 7.97 -5.98 -4.38
C TRP A 179 7.29 -6.96 -5.35
N HIS A 180 7.81 -8.18 -5.43
CA HIS A 180 7.28 -9.20 -6.33
C HIS A 180 5.94 -9.76 -5.88
N ALA A 181 5.76 -10.04 -4.59
CA ALA A 181 4.57 -10.67 -4.04
C ALA A 181 3.38 -9.72 -3.86
N ILE A 182 3.66 -8.45 -3.54
CA ILE A 182 2.67 -7.42 -3.18
C ILE A 182 2.55 -6.39 -4.29
N VAL A 183 3.62 -5.63 -4.54
CA VAL A 183 3.55 -4.43 -5.40
C VAL A 183 3.24 -4.81 -6.85
N LYS A 184 3.97 -5.76 -7.42
CA LYS A 184 3.72 -6.23 -8.79
C LYS A 184 2.37 -6.90 -8.95
N ALA A 185 1.85 -7.56 -7.91
CA ALA A 185 0.50 -8.10 -7.93
C ALA A 185 -0.54 -6.97 -8.03
N CYS A 186 -0.37 -5.88 -7.29
CA CYS A 186 -1.25 -4.71 -7.37
C CYS A 186 -1.14 -3.95 -8.69
N LEU A 187 0.07 -3.77 -9.23
CA LEU A 187 0.31 -3.08 -10.51
C LEU A 187 -0.30 -3.80 -11.71
N ARG A 188 -0.36 -5.13 -11.68
CA ARG A 188 -1.08 -5.94 -12.68
C ARG A 188 -2.58 -5.68 -12.63
N GLY A 189 -3.09 -5.29 -11.45
CA GLY A 189 -4.48 -4.91 -11.24
C GLY A 189 -5.45 -6.09 -11.37
N LYS A 190 -6.73 -5.80 -11.07
CA LYS A 190 -7.85 -6.69 -11.40
C LYS A 190 -8.46 -6.21 -12.73
N PRO A 191 -9.06 -7.09 -13.55
CA PRO A 191 -9.65 -6.71 -14.85
C PRO A 191 -10.71 -5.59 -14.78
N LYS A 192 -11.32 -5.37 -13.61
CA LYS A 192 -12.24 -4.27 -13.33
C LYS A 192 -11.96 -3.72 -11.92
N SER A 193 -11.03 -2.77 -11.79
CA SER A 193 -10.88 -2.03 -10.54
C SER A 193 -12.10 -1.13 -10.29
N ASP A 194 -12.54 -1.09 -9.04
CA ASP A 194 -13.65 -0.25 -8.62
C ASP A 194 -13.14 1.19 -8.38
N VAL A 195 -13.13 1.98 -9.46
CA VAL A 195 -12.69 3.38 -9.42
C VAL A 195 -13.56 4.21 -8.47
N ASP A 196 -14.85 3.89 -8.34
CA ASP A 196 -15.76 4.61 -7.45
C ASP A 196 -15.47 4.31 -5.98
N LYS A 197 -15.14 3.06 -5.65
CA LYS A 197 -14.63 2.72 -4.31
C LYS A 197 -13.31 3.45 -4.04
N ALA A 198 -12.37 3.47 -4.99
CA ALA A 198 -11.11 4.19 -4.81
C ALA A 198 -11.33 5.69 -4.55
N ARG A 199 -12.22 6.34 -5.30
CA ARG A 199 -12.62 7.74 -5.09
C ARG A 199 -13.22 7.96 -3.71
N LYS A 200 -14.17 7.12 -3.28
CA LYS A 200 -14.81 7.20 -1.96
C LYS A 200 -13.79 7.04 -0.83
N THR A 201 -12.81 6.16 -1.00
CA THR A 201 -11.72 6.03 -0.04
C THR A 201 -10.89 7.32 -0.01
N LEU A 202 -10.48 7.86 -1.16
CA LEU A 202 -9.68 9.09 -1.21
C LEU A 202 -10.39 10.29 -0.58
N GLN A 203 -11.70 10.41 -0.76
CA GLN A 203 -12.49 11.45 -0.08
C GLN A 203 -12.45 11.33 1.45
N LYS A 204 -12.39 10.10 1.98
CA LYS A 204 -12.25 9.87 3.43
C LYS A 204 -10.82 10.09 3.93
N LEU A 205 -9.85 10.20 3.02
CA LEU A 205 -8.47 10.55 3.33
C LEU A 205 -8.25 12.06 3.37
N ASP A 206 -9.26 12.88 3.08
CA ASP A 206 -9.23 14.32 3.33
C ASP A 206 -9.33 14.56 4.85
N VAL A 207 -8.20 14.43 5.53
CA VAL A 207 -8.10 14.41 7.00
C VAL A 207 -7.88 15.81 7.60
N GLY A 208 -8.13 16.88 6.83
CA GLY A 208 -7.91 18.27 7.25
C GLY A 208 -6.45 18.71 7.12
N GLU A 209 -6.23 20.03 7.20
CA GLU A 209 -4.95 20.70 6.86
C GLU A 209 -3.73 20.22 7.68
N TYR A 210 -3.95 19.76 8.91
CA TYR A 210 -2.89 19.36 9.85
C TYR A 210 -2.82 17.86 10.13
N SER A 211 -3.57 17.04 9.39
CA SER A 211 -3.55 15.59 9.59
C SER A 211 -3.08 14.90 8.32
N THR A 212 -2.64 13.65 8.49
CA THR A 212 -2.29 12.78 7.37
C THR A 212 -2.96 11.43 7.53
N PRO A 213 -3.31 10.75 6.41
CA PRO A 213 -3.70 9.36 6.51
C PRO A 213 -2.59 8.57 7.17
N SER A 214 -2.89 7.73 8.15
CA SER A 214 -1.94 6.72 8.58
C SER A 214 -2.36 5.41 7.97
N TRP A 215 -1.44 4.74 7.27
CA TRP A 215 -1.67 3.39 6.80
C TRP A 215 -1.04 2.42 7.76
N ALA A 216 -1.79 1.34 8.03
CA ALA A 216 -1.37 0.24 8.87
C ALA A 216 -1.33 0.50 10.37
N TRP A 217 -1.17 -0.58 11.12
CA TRP A 217 -1.05 -0.58 12.57
C TRP A 217 0.44 -0.43 12.93
N GLY A 218 0.76 0.52 13.81
CA GLY A 218 2.12 0.78 14.26
C GLY A 218 2.21 1.92 15.27
N HIS A 219 3.37 2.07 15.90
CA HIS A 219 3.67 3.25 16.70
C HIS A 219 3.94 4.45 15.77
N SER A 220 4.21 5.63 16.32
CA SER A 220 4.29 6.87 15.53
C SER A 220 5.53 7.00 14.63
N GLY A 221 6.36 5.95 14.46
CA GLY A 221 7.66 6.05 13.79
C GLY A 221 7.75 5.38 12.42
N CYS A 222 6.90 4.39 12.12
CA CYS A 222 7.07 3.45 11.00
C CYS A 222 8.52 2.96 10.82
N ALA A 223 9.22 2.72 11.92
CA ALA A 223 10.65 2.40 11.96
C ALA A 223 10.95 0.92 11.70
N GLY A 224 9.93 0.05 11.66
CA GLY A 224 10.08 -1.39 11.45
C GLY A 224 10.42 -2.20 12.71
N GLY A 225 10.69 -1.56 13.86
CA GLY A 225 10.88 -2.21 15.16
C GLY A 225 9.64 -2.15 16.06
N ASN A 226 9.56 -2.94 17.13
CA ASN A 226 8.49 -2.88 18.15
C ASN A 226 7.04 -2.80 17.61
N SER A 227 6.71 -3.57 16.57
CA SER A 227 5.38 -3.57 15.93
C SER A 227 5.07 -2.40 14.99
N ASP A 228 6.09 -1.76 14.41
CA ASP A 228 5.97 -0.51 13.67
C ASP A 228 6.18 -0.65 12.15
N VAL A 229 5.40 -1.53 11.51
CA VAL A 229 5.41 -1.72 10.04
C VAL A 229 4.21 -0.99 9.43
N CYS A 230 4.41 0.30 9.15
CA CYS A 230 3.35 1.20 8.70
C CYS A 230 3.84 2.23 7.67
N VAL A 231 2.94 3.14 7.26
CA VAL A 231 3.28 4.38 6.57
C VAL A 231 2.69 5.55 7.34
N GLY A 232 3.55 6.46 7.76
CA GLY A 232 3.21 7.75 8.35
C GLY A 232 3.74 8.87 7.48
N TYR A 233 2.95 9.92 7.28
CA TYR A 233 3.41 11.12 6.58
C TYR A 233 3.72 12.19 7.63
N GLY A 234 4.97 12.26 8.08
CA GLY A 234 5.42 13.27 9.05
C GLY A 234 5.17 14.70 8.59
N SER A 235 5.14 15.65 9.53
CA SER A 235 4.79 17.07 9.24
C SER A 235 5.67 17.70 8.16
N TRP A 236 6.96 17.34 8.13
CA TRP A 236 7.90 17.82 7.12
C TRP A 236 7.44 17.52 5.68
N CYS A 237 6.80 16.35 5.47
CA CYS A 237 6.23 15.99 4.17
C CYS A 237 5.14 16.97 3.72
N LEU A 238 4.38 17.50 4.68
CA LEU A 238 3.27 18.41 4.41
C LEU A 238 3.72 19.86 4.25
N GLU A 239 4.70 20.29 5.05
CA GLU A 239 5.26 21.64 5.05
C GLU A 239 6.06 21.93 3.76
N HIS A 240 6.60 20.89 3.11
CA HIS A 240 7.43 20.99 1.92
C HIS A 240 6.83 20.25 0.69
N PRO A 241 5.60 20.58 0.26
CA PRO A 241 4.87 19.79 -0.75
C PRO A 241 5.47 19.86 -2.16
N LYS A 242 6.35 20.82 -2.42
CA LYS A 242 7.11 20.92 -3.68
C LYS A 242 8.27 19.93 -3.73
N GLU A 243 8.89 19.66 -2.58
CA GLU A 243 10.01 18.73 -2.43
C GLU A 243 9.51 17.30 -2.21
N TYR A 244 8.39 17.15 -1.47
CA TYR A 244 7.77 15.87 -1.14
C TYR A 244 6.32 15.80 -1.64
N PRO A 245 6.08 15.82 -2.97
CA PRO A 245 4.74 15.72 -3.53
C PRO A 245 4.05 14.42 -3.07
N GLN A 246 2.92 14.59 -2.38
CA GLN A 246 2.14 13.48 -1.84
C GLN A 246 1.15 12.97 -2.89
N TRP A 247 1.24 11.69 -3.26
CA TRP A 247 0.43 11.11 -4.33
C TRP A 247 -1.07 11.31 -4.14
N TRP A 248 -1.54 11.24 -2.90
CA TRP A 248 -2.98 11.29 -2.58
C TRP A 248 -3.56 12.69 -2.77
N LYS A 249 -2.77 13.77 -2.65
CA LYS A 249 -3.24 15.16 -2.75
C LYS A 249 -3.88 15.50 -4.10
N THR A 250 -3.43 14.86 -5.18
CA THR A 250 -3.92 15.15 -6.55
C THR A 250 -4.60 13.95 -7.22
N LEU A 251 -4.57 12.78 -6.58
CA LEU A 251 -5.09 11.56 -7.20
C LEU A 251 -6.61 11.60 -7.36
N TYR A 252 -7.34 12.15 -6.39
CA TYR A 252 -8.79 12.24 -6.47
C TYR A 252 -9.24 13.02 -7.72
N GLU A 253 -8.66 14.21 -7.96
CA GLU A 253 -8.95 15.02 -9.14
C GLU A 253 -8.56 14.29 -10.43
N ALA A 254 -7.40 13.62 -10.44
CA ALA A 254 -6.91 12.89 -11.60
C ALA A 254 -7.83 11.72 -11.99
N LEU A 255 -8.42 11.03 -10.99
CA LEU A 255 -9.41 9.99 -11.22
C LEU A 255 -10.74 10.55 -11.76
N ASN A 256 -11.06 11.82 -11.49
CA ASN A 256 -12.28 12.49 -11.96
C ASN A 256 -12.10 13.28 -13.27
N ALA A 257 -10.87 13.52 -13.69
CA ALA A 257 -10.60 14.32 -14.88
C ALA A 257 -11.28 13.74 -16.14
N PRO A 258 -11.94 14.57 -16.96
CA PRO A 258 -12.57 14.11 -18.20
C PRO A 258 -11.51 13.67 -19.21
N ASP A 259 -11.88 12.72 -20.06
CA ASP A 259 -11.08 12.36 -21.23
C ASP A 259 -11.30 13.44 -22.30
N LEU A 260 -10.25 14.20 -22.63
CA LEU A 260 -10.32 15.35 -23.55
C LEU A 260 -10.74 14.97 -24.98
N ARG A 261 -10.60 13.69 -25.37
CA ARG A 261 -11.06 13.20 -26.69
C ARG A 261 -12.58 13.01 -26.75
N LYS A 262 -13.23 12.67 -25.63
CA LYS A 262 -14.69 12.46 -25.59
C LYS A 262 -15.48 13.78 -25.53
N GLN A 263 -14.85 14.88 -25.15
CA GLN A 263 -15.49 16.21 -25.18
C GLN A 263 -15.63 16.77 -26.60
N ASN A 264 -14.76 16.36 -27.54
CA ASN A 264 -14.81 16.88 -28.92
C ASN A 264 -15.86 16.19 -29.80
N ASP A 265 -16.40 15.04 -29.37
CA ASP A 265 -17.48 14.33 -30.09
C ASP A 265 -18.88 14.77 -29.64
N ALA A 266 -18.98 15.63 -28.63
CA ALA A 266 -20.23 16.21 -28.15
C ALA A 266 -20.22 17.73 -28.39
N THR A 267 -20.40 18.16 -29.64
CA THR A 267 -21.13 19.36 -30.14
C THR A 267 -20.54 19.83 -31.49
N PRO A 268 -21.38 19.92 -32.54
CA PRO A 268 -21.66 21.23 -33.12
C PRO A 268 -23.18 21.47 -33.17
N HIS A 269 -23.68 22.34 -32.28
CA HIS A 269 -24.97 22.98 -32.48
C HIS A 269 -24.83 23.89 -33.70
N ALA A 270 -25.54 23.52 -34.76
CA ALA A 270 -25.64 24.27 -35.99
C ALA A 270 -26.08 25.71 -35.70
N LEU A 271 -25.29 26.68 -36.15
CA LEU A 271 -25.78 28.04 -36.41
C LEU A 271 -26.74 27.96 -37.60
N THR A 272 -28.04 27.85 -37.34
CA THR A 272 -29.07 28.22 -38.32
C THR A 272 -29.25 29.73 -38.30
N THR A 273 -28.67 30.40 -39.30
CA THR A 273 -28.96 31.80 -39.64
C THR A 273 -30.42 31.91 -40.12
N PRO A 274 -31.23 32.87 -39.63
CA PRO A 274 -32.56 33.10 -40.16
C PRO A 274 -32.46 33.74 -41.55
N ARG A 275 -33.05 33.06 -42.53
CA ARG A 275 -33.25 33.54 -43.90
C ARG A 275 -34.25 34.69 -43.87
N ARG A 276 -33.81 35.92 -44.18
CA ARG A 276 -34.71 37.05 -44.48
C ARG A 276 -35.60 36.67 -45.67
N GLN A 277 -36.91 36.57 -45.45
CA GLN A 277 -37.89 36.62 -46.54
C GLN A 277 -38.08 38.09 -46.95
N ARG A 278 -38.11 38.30 -48.27
CA ARG A 278 -38.53 39.54 -48.93
C ARG A 278 -40.05 39.56 -49.00
#